data_AF-A0AAE7J6P8-F1
#
_entry.id   AF-A0AAE7J6P8-F1
#
_cell.length_a   1.000
_cell.length_b   1.000
_cell.length_c   1.000
_cell.angle_alpha   90.00
_cell.angle_beta   90.00
_cell.angle_gamma   90.00
#
_symmetry.space_group_name_H-M   'P 1'
#
loop_
_entity.id
_entity.type
_entity.pdbx_description
1 polymer ?
#
loop_
_entity_poly.entity_id
_entity_poly.type
_entity_poly.pdbx_seq_one_letter_code
_entity_poly.pdbx_strand_id
1 'polypeptide(L)'
;MATLQIRDLPDPLHQLLQLRARRSHRSLSQQALMDLQEASGGDPRERRRQALADLAALAEERGGAAFEPSPEALIRQDRER
;
A
#
# COMPACT_ATOMS: atom_id res chain seq x y z
N MET A 1 3.65 16.18 -21.24
CA MET A 1 4.24 15.16 -20.34
C MET A 1 5.31 15.84 -19.50
N ALA A 2 5.31 15.62 -18.19
CA ALA A 2 6.37 16.15 -17.33
C ALA A 2 7.61 15.25 -17.47
N THR A 3 8.78 15.86 -17.66
CA THR A 3 10.05 15.14 -17.70
C THR A 3 10.77 15.36 -16.39
N LEU A 4 11.21 14.28 -15.75
CA LEU A 4 12.05 14.32 -14.56
C LEU A 4 13.49 13.97 -14.95
N GLN A 5 14.43 14.85 -14.62
CA GLN A 5 15.86 14.63 -14.80
C GLN A 5 16.53 14.63 -13.43
N ILE A 6 17.31 13.58 -13.16
CA ILE A 6 18.12 13.48 -11.94
C ILE A 6 19.53 13.94 -12.31
N ARG A 7 19.97 15.05 -11.73
CA ARG A 7 21.35 15.54 -11.85
C ARG A 7 22.19 14.97 -10.71
N ASP A 8 23.48 14.80 -10.97
CA ASP A 8 24.48 14.37 -9.98
C ASP A 8 24.12 13.05 -9.28
N LEU A 9 23.59 12.09 -10.05
CA LEU A 9 23.25 10.75 -9.56
C LEU A 9 24.54 10.03 -9.13
N PRO A 10 24.67 9.61 -7.85
CA PRO A 10 25.86 8.87 -7.42
C PRO A 10 26.04 7.58 -8.21
N ASP A 11 27.28 7.30 -8.64
CA ASP A 11 27.61 6.10 -9.42
C ASP A 11 27.08 4.79 -8.81
N PRO A 12 27.18 4.55 -7.49
CA PRO A 12 26.64 3.33 -6.89
C PRO A 12 25.13 3.19 -7.11
N LEU A 13 24.40 4.31 -7.09
CA LEU A 13 22.95 4.32 -7.24
C LEU A 13 22.54 4.11 -8.70
N HIS A 14 23.30 4.70 -9.63
CA HIS A 14 23.14 4.44 -11.06
C HIS A 14 23.37 2.97 -11.41
N GLN A 15 24.42 2.35 -10.86
CA GLN A 15 24.70 0.92 -11.06
C GLN A 15 23.58 0.02 -10.52
N LEU A 16 23.04 0.33 -9.33
CA LEU A 16 21.90 -0.41 -8.76
C LEU A 16 20.64 -0.32 -9.62
N LEU A 17 20.35 0.86 -10.18
CA LEU A 17 19.24 1.05 -11.11
C LEU A 17 19.43 0.24 -12.40
N GLN A 18 20.64 0.26 -12.98
CA GLN A 18 20.96 -0.53 -14.16
C GLN A 18 20.83 -2.04 -13.90
N LEU A 19 21.31 -2.52 -12.74
CA LEU A 19 21.22 -3.92 -12.37
C LEU A 19 19.76 -4.38 -12.26
N ARG A 20 18.91 -3.60 -11.59
CA ARG A 20 17.47 -3.86 -11.50
C ARG A 20 16.79 -3.83 -12.87
N ALA A 21 17.09 -2.83 -13.69
CA ALA A 21 16.53 -2.71 -15.04
C ALA A 21 16.85 -3.95 -15.90
N ARG A 22 18.10 -4.44 -15.85
CA ARG A 22 18.52 -5.67 -16.52
C ARG A 22 17.78 -6.90 -16.00
N ARG A 23 17.68 -7.06 -14.68
CA ARG A 23 16.95 -8.18 -14.05
C ARG A 23 15.47 -8.21 -14.41
N SER A 24 14.87 -7.04 -14.63
CA SER A 24 13.46 -6.92 -15.01
C SER A 24 13.24 -6.81 -16.52
N HIS A 25 14.29 -6.92 -17.35
CA HIS A 25 14.23 -6.73 -18.80
C HIS A 25 13.57 -5.41 -19.24
N ARG A 26 13.85 -4.33 -18.50
CA ARG A 26 13.30 -2.98 -18.72
C ARG A 26 14.38 -1.99 -19.09
N SER A 27 13.98 -0.88 -19.70
CA SER A 27 14.88 0.27 -19.84
C SER A 27 15.14 0.94 -18.48
N LEU A 28 16.23 1.69 -18.37
CA LEU A 28 16.58 2.40 -17.14
C LEU A 28 15.47 3.37 -16.72
N SER A 29 14.91 4.10 -17.68
CA SER A 29 13.81 5.04 -17.44
C SER A 29 12.54 4.34 -16.95
N GLN A 30 12.23 3.17 -17.52
CA GLN A 30 11.08 2.37 -17.07
C GLN A 30 11.30 1.83 -15.65
N GLN A 31 12.51 1.35 -15.33
CA GLN A 31 12.81 0.89 -13.97
C GLN A 31 12.75 2.05 -12.97
N ALA A 32 13.29 3.21 -13.32
CA ALA A 32 13.22 4.41 -12.47
C ALA A 32 11.76 4.83 -12.20
N LEU A 33 10.87 4.76 -13.19
CA LEU A 33 9.44 5.01 -12.99
C LEU A 33 8.79 4.00 -12.04
N MET A 34 9.13 2.71 -12.16
CA MET A 34 8.60 1.68 -11.26
C MET A 34 9.08 1.87 -9.83
N ASP A 35 10.38 2.14 -9.65
CA ASP A 35 10.96 2.42 -8.34
C ASP A 35 10.33 3.67 -7.72
N LEU A 36 10.09 4.73 -8.52
CA LEU A 36 9.41 5.94 -8.05
C LEU A 36 7.95 5.67 -7.66
N GLN A 37 7.24 4.86 -8.45
CA GLN A 37 5.85 4.52 -8.17
C GLN A 37 5.75 3.69 -6.89
N GLU A 38 6.65 2.73 -6.68
CA GLU A 38 6.75 1.95 -5.45
C GLU A 38 7.07 2.83 -4.24
N ALA A 39 8.11 3.67 -4.34
CA ALA A 39 8.52 4.59 -3.27
C ALA A 39 7.45 5.64 -2.93
N SER A 40 6.63 6.04 -3.91
CA SER A 40 5.50 6.97 -3.71
C SER A 40 4.25 6.29 -3.13
N GLY A 41 4.34 4.98 -2.81
CA GLY A 41 3.25 4.21 -2.24
C GLY A 41 2.23 3.70 -3.27
N GLY A 42 2.62 3.56 -4.53
CA GLY A 42 1.76 3.08 -5.62
C GLY A 42 0.59 4.01 -5.95
N ASP A 43 -0.36 3.50 -6.74
CA ASP A 43 -1.65 4.20 -6.96
C ASP A 43 -2.43 4.22 -5.63
N PRO A 44 -2.81 5.39 -5.11
CA PRO A 44 -3.65 5.50 -3.91
C PRO A 44 -4.91 4.62 -3.95
N ARG A 45 -5.49 4.42 -5.15
CA ARG A 45 -6.65 3.53 -5.33
C ARG A 45 -6.28 2.07 -5.11
N GLU A 46 -5.13 1.64 -5.61
CA GLU A 46 -4.64 0.28 -5.45
C GLU A 46 -4.28 0.01 -3.98
N ARG A 47 -3.60 0.97 -3.32
CA ARG A 47 -3.32 0.91 -1.88
C ARG A 47 -4.60 0.78 -1.05
N ARG A 48 -5.61 1.60 -1.34
CA ARG A 48 -6.93 1.52 -0.66
C ARG A 48 -7.58 0.18 -0.90
N ARG A 49 -7.52 -0.35 -2.13
CA ARG A 49 -8.09 -1.65 -2.47
C ARG A 49 -7.42 -2.77 -1.70
N GLN A 50 -6.09 -2.77 -1.62
CA GLN A 50 -5.33 -3.75 -0.85
C GLN A 50 -5.68 -3.69 0.64
N ALA A 51 -5.70 -2.49 1.24
CA ALA A 51 -6.06 -2.33 2.64
C ALA A 51 -7.49 -2.83 2.96
N LEU A 52 -8.45 -2.61 2.05
CA LEU A 52 -9.81 -3.13 2.21
C LEU A 52 -9.86 -4.66 2.09
N ALA A 53 -9.06 -5.24 1.19
CA ALA A 53 -8.95 -6.69 1.06
C ALA A 53 -8.36 -7.33 2.32
N ASP A 54 -7.33 -6.73 2.90
CA ASP A 54 -6.69 -7.21 4.13
C ASP A 54 -7.65 -7.14 5.32
N LEU A 55 -8.44 -6.06 5.44
CA LEU A 55 -9.47 -5.91 6.46
C LEU A 55 -10.60 -6.94 6.32
N ALA A 56 -11.02 -7.23 5.08
CA ALA A 56 -12.03 -8.24 4.81
C ALA A 56 -11.53 -9.64 5.19
N ALA A 57 -10.29 -9.99 4.81
CA ALA A 57 -9.66 -11.25 5.19
C ALA A 57 -9.57 -11.41 6.71
N LEU A 58 -9.17 -10.35 7.42
CA LEU A 58 -9.12 -10.34 8.89
C LEU A 58 -10.51 -10.55 9.52
N ALA A 59 -11.56 -9.98 8.92
CA ALA A 59 -12.93 -10.13 9.41
C ALA A 59 -13.46 -11.57 9.22
N GLU A 60 -13.15 -12.20 8.08
CA GLU A 60 -13.46 -13.59 7.79
C GLU A 60 -12.71 -14.54 8.73
N GLU A 61 -11.40 -14.34 8.93
CA GLU A 61 -10.58 -15.16 9.84
C GLU A 61 -11.06 -15.08 11.29
N ARG A 62 -11.52 -13.91 11.73
CA ARG A 62 -12.06 -13.71 13.08
C ARG A 62 -13.52 -14.15 13.22
N GLY A 63 -14.14 -14.64 12.14
CA GLY A 63 -15.48 -15.20 12.15
C GLY A 63 -16.54 -14.20 12.61
N GLY A 64 -16.40 -12.92 12.25
CA GLY A 64 -17.35 -11.86 12.60
C GLY A 64 -17.73 -11.88 14.08
N ALA A 65 -16.86 -11.36 14.95
CA ALA A 65 -17.11 -11.36 16.40
C ALA A 65 -18.44 -10.64 16.71
N ALA A 66 -19.45 -11.42 17.14
CA ALA A 66 -20.64 -10.87 17.76
C ALA A 66 -20.21 -10.14 19.04
N PHE A 67 -20.48 -8.84 19.10
CA PHE A 67 -20.25 -8.07 20.32
C PHE A 67 -21.28 -8.51 21.36
N GLU A 68 -20.79 -9.19 22.41
CA GLU A 68 -21.56 -9.56 23.59
C GLU A 68 -21.04 -8.75 24.79
N PRO A 69 -21.89 -7.94 25.45
CA PRO A 69 -23.31 -7.74 25.19
C PRO A 69 -23.55 -6.92 23.91
N SER A 70 -24.72 -7.12 23.29
CA SER A 70 -25.08 -6.40 22.07
C SER A 70 -25.01 -4.87 22.27
N PRO A 71 -24.70 -4.08 21.23
CA PRO A 71 -24.70 -2.63 21.32
C PRO A 71 -26.02 -2.07 21.87
N GLU A 72 -27.15 -2.68 21.51
CA GLU A 72 -28.48 -2.31 22.00
C GLU A 72 -28.63 -2.58 23.51
N ALA A 73 -28.03 -3.67 24.02
CA ALA A 73 -28.02 -3.96 25.46
C ALA A 73 -27.20 -2.93 26.24
N LEU A 74 -26.06 -2.49 25.71
CA LEU A 74 -25.24 -1.43 26.31
C LEU A 74 -26.00 -0.09 26.36
N ILE A 75 -26.67 0.29 25.28
CA ILE A 75 -27.48 1.52 25.23
C ILE A 75 -28.66 1.44 26.22
N ARG A 76 -29.29 0.28 26.35
CA ARG A 76 -30.38 0.08 27.31
C ARG A 76 -29.88 0.22 28.75
N GLN A 77 -28.76 -0.41 29.08
CA GLN A 77 -28.15 -0.34 30.41
C GLN A 77 -27.78 1.09 30.83
N ASP A 78 -27.31 1.91 29.89
CA ASP A 78 -26.98 3.31 30.14
C ASP A 78 -28.23 4.18 30.39
N ARG A 79 -29.34 3.90 29.70
CA ARG A 79 -30.62 4.60 29.88
C ARG A 79 -31.38 4.22 31.15
N GLU A 80 -31.11 3.06 31.71
CA GLU A 80 -31.74 2.56 32.94
C GLU A 80 -30.97 2.98 34.21
N ARG A 81 -29.90 3.78 34.07
CA ARG A 81 -29.17 4.46 35.15
C ARG A 81 -29.68 5.88 35.39
#